data_AF-A0A8G1ZQ00-F1
#
_entry.id   AF-A0A8G1ZQ00-F1
#
_cell.length_a   1.000
_cell.length_b   1.000
_cell.length_c   1.000
_cell.angle_alpha   90.00
_cell.angle_beta   90.00
_cell.angle_gamma   90.00
#
_symmetry.space_group_name_H-M   'P 1'
#
loop_
_entity.id
_entity.type
_entity.pdbx_description
1 polymer ?
#
loop_
_entity_poly.entity_id
_entity_poly.type
_entity_poly.pdbx_seq_one_letter_code
_entity_poly.pdbx_strand_id
1 'polypeptide(L)'
;MPAVAASPAPEVTRRGSQTAVPCLFMRGGTSRGPFFDARLLPEDPGLRDAVLLAAMGSPDARQIDGVGGGHPLTSKIGLVRPASAAGADLEWTFAQVQPDGRTVDTSSNCGNMLAAVVPFALETGMITAAGDRTTARVLTLNTGMVAEITVATPADRAGTRHVAYEGAARVDGVPGTASPVEIGFLDTAGSVTGSLLPTGRTRDTLDVPGLGPVDVTLIDNGQPLAIVAAGRLGATGYESPSEIDADEELRDRVEALRLVCGEAMGLGDVSARNYPKMTLVAPARHGGTLSTRSLIPRVCHQSIGVLAAVTAATACVLDGSVAHELATAVRGTDPTVSVEHPSGSFDVTLARDAADPRRVTRSALLRTARLLMAGDVLVPRSVWDPAPTAQEKSA
;
A
#
# COMPACT_ATOMS: atom_id res chain seq x y z
N MET A 1 -30.13 -0.09 -12.25
CA MET A 1 -30.42 0.00 -10.80
C MET A 1 -31.29 1.23 -10.58
N PRO A 2 -32.48 1.14 -9.95
CA PRO A 2 -33.32 2.31 -9.70
C PRO A 2 -32.72 3.14 -8.57
N ALA A 3 -32.69 4.46 -8.73
CA ALA A 3 -32.11 5.39 -7.78
C ALA A 3 -32.99 5.47 -6.52
N VAL A 4 -32.44 5.09 -5.36
CA VAL A 4 -32.96 5.53 -4.07
C VAL A 4 -32.68 7.03 -3.97
N ALA A 5 -33.66 7.81 -3.49
CA ALA A 5 -33.54 9.26 -3.36
C ALA A 5 -32.22 9.62 -2.66
N ALA A 6 -31.32 10.27 -3.41
CA ALA A 6 -29.99 10.62 -2.93
C ALA A 6 -30.15 11.59 -1.75
N SER A 7 -29.56 11.24 -0.60
CA SER A 7 -29.22 12.24 0.41
C SER A 7 -28.51 13.41 -0.30
N PRO A 8 -28.75 14.67 0.10
CA PRO A 8 -28.03 15.80 -0.47
C PRO A 8 -26.52 15.50 -0.39
N ALA A 9 -25.81 15.74 -1.50
CA ALA A 9 -24.38 15.52 -1.55
C ALA A 9 -23.72 16.30 -0.39
N PRO A 10 -22.71 15.73 0.29
CA PRO A 10 -22.00 16.45 1.34
C PRO A 10 -21.44 17.77 0.78
N GLU A 11 -21.63 18.87 1.50
CA GLU A 11 -21.19 20.21 1.07
C GLU A 11 -20.17 20.79 2.05
N VAL A 12 -19.21 21.55 1.51
CA VAL A 12 -18.27 22.34 2.32
C VAL A 12 -19.04 23.52 2.91
N THR A 13 -19.00 23.65 4.24
CA THR A 13 -19.71 24.72 4.95
C THR A 13 -18.74 25.64 5.71
N ARG A 14 -19.25 26.73 6.27
CA ARG A 14 -18.46 27.64 7.11
C ARG A 14 -18.87 27.49 8.57
N ARG A 15 -17.89 27.46 9.47
CA ARG A 15 -18.11 27.50 10.93
C ARG A 15 -17.19 28.54 11.55
N GLY A 16 -17.74 29.70 11.94
CA GLY A 16 -16.93 30.83 12.40
C GLY A 16 -15.89 31.24 11.36
N SER A 17 -14.64 31.47 11.77
CA SER A 17 -13.50 31.75 10.89
C SER A 17 -12.86 30.50 10.27
N GLN A 18 -13.56 29.36 10.26
CA GLN A 18 -13.10 28.09 9.69
C GLN A 18 -13.99 27.62 8.54
N THR A 19 -13.42 26.77 7.70
CA THR A 19 -14.10 25.99 6.67
C THR A 19 -14.27 24.56 7.17
N ALA A 20 -15.49 24.06 7.15
CA ALA A 20 -15.83 22.69 7.53
C ALA A 20 -15.86 21.81 6.28
N VAL A 21 -14.93 20.86 6.22
CA VAL A 21 -14.75 19.95 5.09
C VAL A 21 -15.23 18.56 5.49
N PRO A 22 -16.29 18.02 4.87
CA PRO A 22 -16.79 16.69 5.17
C PRO A 22 -15.71 15.62 4.98
N CYS A 23 -15.54 14.76 5.98
CA CYS A 23 -14.59 13.65 5.93
C CYS A 23 -15.00 12.48 6.82
N LEU A 24 -14.45 11.30 6.51
CA LEU A 24 -14.50 10.15 7.40
C LEU A 24 -13.09 9.87 7.91
N PHE A 25 -12.92 9.78 9.22
CA PHE A 25 -11.65 9.35 9.80
C PHE A 25 -11.66 7.83 9.91
N MET A 26 -10.76 7.16 9.18
CA MET A 26 -10.79 5.70 9.04
C MET A 26 -9.43 5.09 9.36
N ARG A 27 -9.47 3.87 9.91
CA ARG A 27 -8.32 2.96 9.90
C ARG A 27 -8.40 2.10 8.65
N GLY A 28 -7.30 2.02 7.91
CA GLY A 28 -7.05 1.03 6.86
C GLY A 28 -5.78 0.25 7.19
N GLY A 29 -5.89 -1.07 7.37
CA GLY A 29 -4.77 -1.90 7.82
C GLY A 29 -4.16 -1.37 9.13
N THR A 30 -2.84 -1.24 9.17
CA THR A 30 -2.10 -0.69 10.32
C THR A 30 -1.90 0.83 10.24
N SER A 31 -2.72 1.54 9.47
CA SER A 31 -2.64 2.99 9.30
C SER A 31 -4.01 3.65 9.50
N ARG A 32 -4.02 4.95 9.77
CA ARG A 32 -5.26 5.73 9.92
C ARG A 32 -5.09 7.16 9.41
N GLY A 33 -6.21 7.78 9.05
CA GLY A 33 -6.25 9.16 8.58
C GLY A 33 -7.62 9.59 8.08
N PRO A 34 -7.79 10.88 7.75
CA PRO A 34 -9.00 11.37 7.12
C PRO A 34 -9.10 10.92 5.66
N PHE A 35 -10.31 10.55 5.25
CA PHE A 35 -10.72 10.31 3.88
C PHE A 35 -11.70 11.40 3.45
N PHE A 36 -11.47 11.94 2.25
CA PHE A 36 -12.24 13.02 1.66
C PHE A 36 -12.84 12.58 0.32
N ASP A 37 -14.02 13.09 0.02
CA ASP A 37 -14.47 13.16 -1.37
C ASP A 37 -13.61 14.21 -2.08
N ALA A 38 -12.79 13.76 -3.03
CA ALA A 38 -11.85 14.63 -3.72
C ALA A 38 -12.55 15.78 -4.47
N ARG A 39 -13.83 15.63 -4.82
CA ARG A 39 -14.64 16.65 -5.49
C ARG A 39 -15.00 17.82 -4.58
N LEU A 40 -14.87 17.66 -3.26
CA LEU A 40 -15.14 18.71 -2.27
C LEU A 40 -13.91 19.55 -1.94
N LEU A 41 -12.72 19.14 -2.39
CA LEU A 41 -11.48 19.87 -2.17
C LEU A 41 -11.20 20.84 -3.33
N PRO A 42 -10.34 21.85 -3.12
CA PRO A 42 -9.89 22.73 -4.20
C PRO A 42 -9.28 21.95 -5.38
N GLU A 43 -9.58 22.38 -6.61
CA GLU A 43 -9.01 21.78 -7.83
C GLU A 43 -7.53 22.14 -8.00
N ASP A 44 -7.13 23.36 -7.60
CA ASP A 44 -5.74 23.79 -7.62
C ASP A 44 -4.89 22.95 -6.65
N PRO A 45 -3.86 22.23 -7.13
CA PRO A 45 -3.05 21.36 -6.27
C PRO A 45 -2.35 22.10 -5.12
N GLY A 46 -1.90 23.34 -5.34
CA GLY A 46 -1.22 24.11 -4.29
C GLY A 46 -2.17 24.48 -3.15
N LEU A 47 -3.36 24.96 -3.49
CA LEU A 47 -4.41 25.28 -2.53
C LEU A 47 -4.94 24.03 -1.83
N ARG A 48 -5.17 22.95 -2.57
CA ARG A 48 -5.54 21.64 -2.00
C ARG A 48 -4.50 21.19 -0.99
N ASP A 49 -3.23 21.18 -1.35
CA ASP A 49 -2.17 20.70 -0.48
C ASP A 49 -2.03 21.58 0.78
N ALA A 50 -2.23 22.89 0.67
CA ALA A 50 -2.32 23.79 1.83
C ALA A 50 -3.48 23.43 2.77
N VAL A 51 -4.67 23.13 2.22
CA VAL A 51 -5.83 22.66 2.99
C VAL A 51 -5.52 21.33 3.67
N LEU A 52 -4.89 20.38 2.98
CA LEU A 52 -4.55 19.07 3.52
C LEU A 52 -3.50 19.18 4.65
N LEU A 53 -2.48 20.03 4.48
CA LEU A 53 -1.50 20.32 5.53
C LEU A 53 -2.17 20.92 6.76
N ALA A 54 -3.07 21.89 6.58
CA ALA A 54 -3.82 22.50 7.67
C ALA A 54 -4.74 21.48 8.37
N ALA A 55 -5.43 20.63 7.62
CA ALA A 55 -6.28 19.57 8.20
C ALA A 55 -5.46 18.60 9.08
N MET A 56 -4.24 18.29 8.65
CA MET A 56 -3.35 17.39 9.40
C MET A 56 -2.59 18.07 10.53
N GLY A 57 -2.53 19.40 10.58
CA GLY A 57 -1.76 20.15 11.57
C GLY A 57 -0.26 20.18 11.26
N SER A 58 0.11 20.14 9.97
CA SER A 58 1.51 20.17 9.53
C SER A 58 1.89 21.52 8.89
N PRO A 59 3.14 21.99 9.07
CA PRO A 59 4.25 21.33 9.76
C PRO A 59 4.20 21.47 11.28
N ASP A 60 4.21 20.34 12.00
CA ASP A 60 4.45 20.21 13.44
C ASP A 60 4.71 18.73 13.75
N ALA A 61 5.83 18.40 14.37
CA ALA A 61 6.15 17.02 14.76
C ALA A 61 5.06 16.39 15.65
N ARG A 62 4.31 17.20 16.41
CA ARG A 62 3.21 16.74 17.26
C ARG A 62 1.86 16.71 16.53
N GLN A 63 1.72 17.47 15.43
CA GLN A 63 0.46 17.73 14.73
C GLN A 63 -0.66 18.18 15.68
N ILE A 64 -0.33 19.03 16.67
CA ILE A 64 -1.25 19.37 17.76
C ILE A 64 -2.48 20.18 17.31
N ASP A 65 -2.35 20.89 16.19
CA ASP A 65 -3.39 21.76 15.61
C ASP A 65 -4.04 21.12 14.36
N GLY A 66 -4.24 19.81 14.38
CA GLY A 66 -4.91 19.07 13.32
C GLY A 66 -5.26 17.64 13.70
N VAL A 67 -5.76 16.85 12.74
CA VAL A 67 -6.18 15.46 12.98
C VAL A 67 -5.04 14.44 12.82
N GLY A 68 -3.85 14.91 12.45
CA GLY A 68 -2.65 14.09 12.35
C GLY A 68 -2.22 13.53 13.70
N GLY A 69 -1.56 12.38 13.69
CA GLY A 69 -1.15 11.69 14.91
C GLY A 69 0.33 11.80 15.26
N GLY A 70 1.08 12.75 14.68
CA GLY A 70 2.51 12.98 14.97
C GLY A 70 3.44 11.85 14.55
N HIS A 71 2.99 10.94 13.68
CA HIS A 71 3.76 9.78 13.22
C HIS A 71 3.42 9.44 11.75
N PRO A 72 4.37 8.97 10.92
CA PRO A 72 4.09 8.68 9.51
C PRO A 72 2.94 7.69 9.25
N LEU A 73 2.67 6.77 10.18
CA LEU A 73 1.54 5.82 10.11
C LEU A 73 0.16 6.43 10.42
N THR A 74 0.14 7.58 11.08
CA THR A 74 -1.06 8.31 11.53
C THR A 74 -1.16 9.70 10.91
N SER A 75 -0.30 9.99 9.92
CA SER A 75 -0.27 11.23 9.14
C SER A 75 -0.46 10.93 7.65
N LYS A 76 -1.65 10.43 7.31
CA LYS A 76 -1.99 9.91 5.98
C LYS A 76 -3.36 10.40 5.56
N ILE A 77 -3.57 10.63 4.28
CA ILE A 77 -4.83 11.15 3.75
C ILE A 77 -5.27 10.28 2.58
N GLY A 78 -6.59 10.03 2.50
CA GLY A 78 -7.22 9.39 1.35
C GLY A 78 -8.12 10.35 0.60
N LEU A 79 -7.91 10.49 -0.71
CA LEU A 79 -8.78 11.26 -1.59
C LEU A 79 -9.50 10.27 -2.50
N VAL A 80 -10.83 10.25 -2.48
CA VAL A 80 -11.63 9.29 -3.24
C VAL A 80 -12.68 10.04 -4.06
N ARG A 81 -12.92 9.62 -5.30
CA ARG A 81 -14.03 10.11 -6.12
C ARG A 81 -14.58 9.00 -7.01
N PRO A 82 -15.81 9.11 -7.55
CA PRO A 82 -16.25 8.23 -8.62
C PRO A 82 -15.26 8.31 -9.79
N ALA A 83 -14.97 7.16 -10.41
CA ALA A 83 -14.09 7.14 -11.56
C ALA A 83 -14.72 7.82 -12.77
N SER A 84 -13.89 8.51 -13.55
CA SER A 84 -14.23 9.05 -14.87
C SER A 84 -13.77 8.13 -16.00
N ALA A 85 -12.75 7.31 -15.74
CA ALA A 85 -12.16 6.38 -16.70
C ALA A 85 -12.97 5.07 -16.85
N ALA A 86 -13.03 4.55 -18.08
CA ALA A 86 -13.61 3.23 -18.33
C ALA A 86 -12.78 2.13 -17.63
N GLY A 87 -13.46 1.19 -16.96
CA GLY A 87 -12.81 0.06 -16.29
C GLY A 87 -12.44 0.29 -14.82
N ALA A 88 -12.81 1.42 -14.23
CA ALA A 88 -12.77 1.63 -12.78
C ALA A 88 -14.13 2.13 -12.28
N ASP A 89 -14.46 1.82 -11.03
CA ASP A 89 -15.64 2.34 -10.32
C ASP A 89 -15.27 3.57 -9.50
N LEU A 90 -14.06 3.58 -8.94
CA LEU A 90 -13.52 4.64 -8.07
C LEU A 90 -12.13 5.06 -8.53
N GLU A 91 -11.83 6.33 -8.36
CA GLU A 91 -10.47 6.87 -8.43
C GLU A 91 -10.02 7.24 -7.02
N TRP A 92 -8.78 6.90 -6.69
CA TRP A 92 -8.19 7.20 -5.39
C TRP A 92 -6.78 7.76 -5.52
N THR A 93 -6.47 8.72 -4.64
CA THR A 93 -5.13 9.27 -4.46
C THR A 93 -4.73 9.15 -3.00
N PHE A 94 -3.63 8.46 -2.74
CA PHE A 94 -2.92 8.52 -1.47
C PHE A 94 -2.15 9.83 -1.35
N ALA A 95 -2.26 10.48 -0.19
CA ALA A 95 -1.44 11.63 0.16
C ALA A 95 -0.71 11.36 1.50
N GLN A 96 0.62 11.34 1.44
CA GLN A 96 1.49 11.27 2.62
C GLN A 96 1.85 12.67 3.06
N VAL A 97 1.66 12.95 4.35
CA VAL A 97 2.14 14.18 5.00
C VAL A 97 3.16 13.76 6.05
N GLN A 98 4.39 14.27 5.97
CA GLN A 98 5.33 14.11 7.08
C GLN A 98 4.93 15.09 8.19
N PRO A 99 4.92 14.68 9.48
CA PRO A 99 4.48 15.56 10.57
C PRO A 99 5.14 16.95 10.54
N ASP A 100 6.45 17.01 10.41
CA ASP A 100 7.29 18.21 10.30
C ASP A 100 7.43 18.76 8.87
N GLY A 101 6.86 18.05 7.88
CA GLY A 101 6.94 18.40 6.47
C GLY A 101 5.99 19.52 6.06
N ARG A 102 6.38 20.23 5.01
CA ARG A 102 5.60 21.33 4.39
C ARG A 102 5.00 20.96 3.04
N THR A 103 5.04 19.68 2.70
CA THR A 103 4.66 19.17 1.37
C THR A 103 3.76 17.96 1.53
N VAL A 104 2.83 17.81 0.59
CA VAL A 104 2.01 16.61 0.44
C VAL A 104 2.65 15.74 -0.65
N ASP A 105 3.02 14.51 -0.33
CA ASP A 105 3.57 13.56 -1.28
C ASP A 105 2.47 12.64 -1.82
N THR A 106 2.26 12.68 -3.14
CA THR A 106 1.29 11.85 -3.88
C THR A 106 1.97 10.93 -4.90
N SER A 107 3.28 10.71 -4.80
CA SER A 107 4.06 9.90 -5.75
C SER A 107 3.89 8.38 -5.57
N SER A 108 3.53 7.95 -4.37
CA SER A 108 3.46 6.54 -3.99
C SER A 108 2.05 6.15 -3.59
N ASN A 109 1.74 4.86 -3.64
CA ASN A 109 0.48 4.31 -3.12
C ASN A 109 0.67 3.77 -1.70
N CYS A 110 -0.42 3.60 -0.93
CA CYS A 110 -0.41 2.98 0.38
C CYS A 110 -1.46 1.87 0.48
N GLY A 111 -1.04 0.60 0.38
CA GLY A 111 -1.98 -0.53 0.41
C GLY A 111 -2.72 -0.73 1.74
N ASN A 112 -2.21 -0.17 2.85
CA ASN A 112 -2.96 -0.12 4.11
C ASN A 112 -4.18 0.81 4.00
N MET A 113 -3.95 2.06 3.59
CA MET A 113 -5.03 3.05 3.45
C MET A 113 -6.00 2.68 2.32
N LEU A 114 -5.51 2.02 1.27
CA LEU A 114 -6.33 1.49 0.18
C LEU A 114 -7.48 0.59 0.69
N ALA A 115 -7.28 -0.14 1.79
CA ALA A 115 -8.31 -0.99 2.40
C ALA A 115 -9.57 -0.23 2.87
N ALA A 116 -9.47 1.08 3.10
CA ALA A 116 -10.60 1.90 3.54
C ALA A 116 -11.31 2.62 2.39
N VAL A 117 -10.85 2.51 1.14
CA VAL A 117 -11.45 3.22 -0.02
C VAL A 117 -12.87 2.75 -0.32
N VAL A 118 -13.10 1.44 -0.44
CA VAL A 118 -14.45 0.91 -0.69
C VAL A 118 -15.39 1.11 0.50
N PRO A 119 -14.96 0.86 1.76
CA PRO A 119 -15.74 1.27 2.92
C PRO A 119 -16.13 2.76 2.88
N PHE A 120 -15.18 3.67 2.62
CA PHE A 120 -15.46 5.10 2.49
C PHE A 120 -16.51 5.39 1.42
N ALA A 121 -16.37 4.80 0.24
CA ALA A 121 -17.27 5.03 -0.88
C ALA A 121 -18.69 4.49 -0.62
N LEU A 122 -18.83 3.39 0.12
CA LEU A 122 -20.13 2.86 0.55
C LEU A 122 -20.77 3.75 1.63
N GLU A 123 -20.01 4.14 2.65
CA GLU A 123 -20.50 4.97 3.77
C GLU A 123 -20.91 6.38 3.31
N THR A 124 -20.26 6.91 2.28
CA THR A 124 -20.60 8.22 1.68
C THR A 124 -21.67 8.13 0.58
N GLY A 125 -22.13 6.93 0.23
CA GLY A 125 -23.08 6.72 -0.87
C GLY A 125 -22.50 6.99 -2.26
N MET A 126 -21.17 7.07 -2.39
CA MET A 126 -20.47 7.22 -3.67
C MET A 126 -20.64 5.99 -4.57
N ILE A 127 -20.78 4.81 -3.95
CA ILE A 127 -21.23 3.57 -4.60
C ILE A 127 -22.31 2.89 -3.75
N THR A 128 -23.06 1.97 -4.34
CA THR A 128 -24.09 1.17 -3.65
C THR A 128 -23.61 -0.26 -3.46
N ALA A 129 -23.95 -0.88 -2.32
CA ALA A 129 -23.65 -2.27 -2.06
C ALA A 129 -24.37 -3.20 -3.05
N ALA A 130 -23.66 -4.17 -3.63
CA ALA A 130 -24.16 -5.03 -4.71
C ALA A 130 -24.62 -6.44 -4.25
N GLY A 131 -24.41 -6.79 -2.98
CA GLY A 131 -24.70 -8.12 -2.43
C GLY A 131 -24.19 -8.26 -1.00
N ASP A 132 -24.10 -9.49 -0.47
CA ASP A 132 -23.49 -9.73 0.85
C ASP A 132 -21.97 -9.46 0.84
N ARG A 133 -21.41 -9.37 -0.36
CA ARG A 133 -20.08 -8.86 -0.63
C ARG A 133 -20.19 -7.84 -1.76
N THR A 134 -19.47 -6.73 -1.62
CA THR A 134 -19.37 -5.69 -2.65
C THR A 134 -17.93 -5.59 -3.10
N THR A 135 -17.72 -5.71 -4.41
CA THR A 135 -16.42 -5.55 -5.06
C THR A 135 -16.45 -4.28 -5.91
N ALA A 136 -15.40 -3.47 -5.82
CA ALA A 136 -15.21 -2.31 -6.69
C ALA A 136 -13.79 -2.28 -7.26
N ARG A 137 -13.67 -1.83 -8.50
CA ARG A 137 -12.40 -1.57 -9.18
C ARG A 137 -11.94 -0.14 -8.85
N VAL A 138 -10.79 -0.03 -8.21
CA VAL A 138 -10.21 1.24 -7.75
C VAL A 138 -8.97 1.55 -8.56
N LEU A 139 -9.03 2.62 -9.35
CA LEU A 139 -7.86 3.18 -10.05
C LEU A 139 -7.03 4.01 -9.07
N THR A 140 -5.77 3.64 -8.91
CA THR A 140 -4.80 4.30 -8.05
C THR A 140 -4.07 5.39 -8.84
N LEU A 141 -4.45 6.65 -8.66
CA LEU A 141 -3.88 7.75 -9.47
C LEU A 141 -2.39 7.98 -9.19
N ASN A 142 -1.89 7.57 -8.02
CA ASN A 142 -0.47 7.61 -7.69
C ASN A 142 0.38 6.71 -8.60
N THR A 143 -0.16 5.56 -9.02
CA THR A 143 0.62 4.49 -9.67
C THR A 143 0.03 3.99 -11.00
N GLY A 144 -1.18 4.42 -11.37
CA GLY A 144 -1.90 3.94 -12.55
C GLY A 144 -2.48 2.52 -12.43
N MET A 145 -2.19 1.80 -11.35
CA MET A 145 -2.68 0.43 -11.14
C MET A 145 -4.17 0.41 -10.77
N VAL A 146 -4.86 -0.65 -11.17
CA VAL A 146 -6.24 -0.94 -10.75
C VAL A 146 -6.22 -2.06 -9.71
N ALA A 147 -6.91 -1.85 -8.59
CA ALA A 147 -7.13 -2.86 -7.56
C ALA A 147 -8.62 -3.23 -7.48
N GLU A 148 -8.93 -4.52 -7.39
CA GLU A 148 -10.25 -5.02 -7.05
C GLU A 148 -10.36 -5.17 -5.54
N ILE A 149 -11.21 -4.37 -4.90
CA ILE A 149 -11.37 -4.37 -3.46
C ILE A 149 -12.74 -4.93 -3.11
N THR A 150 -12.76 -6.01 -2.34
CA THR A 150 -13.98 -6.68 -1.87
C THR A 150 -14.16 -6.52 -0.38
N VAL A 151 -15.36 -6.12 0.04
CA VAL A 151 -15.76 -5.97 1.44
C VAL A 151 -17.09 -6.67 1.71
N ALA A 152 -17.31 -7.09 2.97
CA ALA A 152 -18.58 -7.65 3.39
C ALA A 152 -19.66 -6.56 3.55
N THR A 153 -20.81 -6.77 2.94
CA THR A 153 -21.97 -5.87 2.94
C THR A 153 -23.30 -6.61 3.21
N PRO A 154 -23.43 -7.32 4.33
CA PRO A 154 -24.64 -8.08 4.65
C PRO A 154 -25.86 -7.15 4.76
N ALA A 155 -27.04 -7.70 4.48
CA ALA A 155 -28.29 -7.02 4.74
C ALA A 155 -28.67 -7.16 6.22
N ASP A 156 -29.21 -6.10 6.82
CA ASP A 156 -29.89 -6.16 8.11
C ASP A 156 -31.29 -6.81 7.98
N ARG A 157 -32.02 -6.90 9.10
CA ARG A 157 -33.39 -7.47 9.10
C ARG A 157 -34.38 -6.71 8.22
N ALA A 158 -34.13 -5.42 7.96
CA ALA A 158 -34.95 -4.59 7.10
C ALA A 158 -34.51 -4.67 5.61
N GLY A 159 -33.48 -5.44 5.29
CA GLY A 159 -32.92 -5.54 3.94
C GLY A 159 -31.91 -4.45 3.59
N THR A 160 -31.58 -3.56 4.52
CA THR A 160 -30.59 -2.49 4.30
C THR A 160 -29.19 -3.05 4.41
N ARG A 161 -28.42 -2.92 3.34
CA ARG A 161 -27.01 -3.36 3.31
C ARG A 161 -26.11 -2.32 3.97
N HIS A 162 -25.15 -2.77 4.75
CA HIS A 162 -24.18 -1.91 5.45
C HIS A 162 -22.78 -2.53 5.39
N VAL A 163 -21.74 -1.72 5.52
CA VAL A 163 -20.36 -2.24 5.64
C VAL A 163 -20.23 -2.98 6.97
N ALA A 164 -19.88 -4.26 6.92
CA ALA A 164 -19.57 -5.02 8.13
C ALA A 164 -18.11 -4.79 8.54
N TYR A 165 -17.90 -4.26 9.75
CA TYR A 165 -16.55 -4.04 10.31
C TYR A 165 -16.09 -5.17 11.24
N GLU A 166 -17.02 -5.95 11.80
CA GLU A 166 -16.72 -7.08 12.68
C GLU A 166 -16.48 -8.37 11.87
N GLY A 167 -15.56 -9.20 12.34
CA GLY A 167 -15.20 -10.45 11.67
C GLY A 167 -14.03 -11.14 12.37
N ALA A 168 -13.59 -12.27 11.80
CA ALA A 168 -12.55 -13.12 12.39
C ALA A 168 -11.13 -12.87 11.83
N ALA A 169 -10.98 -11.95 10.86
CA ALA A 169 -9.67 -11.68 10.28
C ALA A 169 -8.77 -10.93 11.26
N ARG A 170 -7.50 -11.36 11.33
CA ARG A 170 -6.46 -10.77 12.16
C ARG A 170 -5.40 -10.12 11.26
N VAL A 171 -4.92 -8.94 11.65
CA VAL A 171 -3.81 -8.23 10.99
C VAL A 171 -2.83 -7.80 12.08
N ASP A 172 -1.57 -8.22 11.99
CA ASP A 172 -0.54 -7.82 12.94
C ASP A 172 -0.41 -6.29 13.01
N GLY A 173 -0.24 -5.77 14.23
CA GLY A 173 -0.24 -4.32 14.50
C GLY A 173 -1.63 -3.72 14.75
N VAL A 174 -2.71 -4.51 14.69
CA VAL A 174 -4.08 -4.08 15.02
C VAL A 174 -4.64 -4.99 16.13
N PRO A 175 -5.07 -4.45 17.28
CA PRO A 175 -5.69 -5.26 18.32
C PRO A 175 -7.01 -5.91 17.88
N GLY A 176 -7.22 -7.17 18.26
CA GLY A 176 -8.46 -7.90 18.01
C GLY A 176 -8.60 -8.45 16.60
N THR A 177 -9.85 -8.60 16.15
CA THR A 177 -10.22 -9.09 14.81
C THR A 177 -11.24 -8.16 14.15
N ALA A 178 -11.36 -8.22 12.84
CA ALA A 178 -12.29 -7.42 12.06
C ALA A 178 -12.75 -8.17 10.80
N SER A 179 -13.69 -7.59 10.07
CA SER A 179 -14.11 -8.09 8.76
C SER A 179 -12.97 -7.98 7.74
N PRO A 180 -12.72 -9.01 6.92
CA PRO A 180 -11.67 -8.95 5.91
C PRO A 180 -12.03 -7.96 4.80
N VAL A 181 -11.02 -7.21 4.37
CA VAL A 181 -11.00 -6.44 3.13
C VAL A 181 -10.00 -7.13 2.22
N GLU A 182 -10.49 -7.70 1.12
CA GLU A 182 -9.66 -8.38 0.12
C GLU A 182 -9.28 -7.38 -0.97
N ILE A 183 -7.98 -7.15 -1.17
CA ILE A 183 -7.46 -6.23 -2.17
C ILE A 183 -6.69 -7.04 -3.21
N GLY A 184 -7.32 -7.35 -4.34
CA GLY A 184 -6.70 -7.99 -5.48
C GLY A 184 -6.03 -6.98 -6.39
N PHE A 185 -4.72 -7.10 -6.62
CA PHE A 185 -4.09 -6.37 -7.72
C PHE A 185 -4.18 -7.23 -8.99
N LEU A 186 -4.70 -6.64 -10.06
CA LEU A 186 -4.83 -7.28 -11.36
C LEU A 186 -3.57 -7.03 -12.20
N ASP A 187 -3.18 -8.02 -13.01
CA ASP A 187 -2.16 -7.89 -14.06
C ASP A 187 -0.81 -7.30 -13.59
N THR A 188 -0.40 -7.59 -12.35
CA THR A 188 0.85 -7.07 -11.77
C THR A 188 2.10 -7.80 -12.27
N ALA A 189 1.95 -8.98 -12.88
CA ALA A 189 3.06 -9.76 -13.39
C ALA A 189 3.84 -8.98 -14.46
N GLY A 190 5.12 -8.73 -14.23
CA GLY A 190 5.98 -8.00 -15.16
C GLY A 190 5.67 -6.52 -15.29
N SER A 191 5.02 -5.90 -14.30
CA SER A 191 4.57 -4.50 -14.35
C SER A 191 5.67 -3.48 -14.70
N VAL A 192 6.94 -3.77 -14.40
CA VAL A 192 8.09 -2.90 -14.68
C VAL A 192 9.06 -3.53 -15.66
N THR A 193 9.25 -4.85 -15.58
CA THR A 193 10.27 -5.60 -16.33
C THR A 193 9.70 -6.31 -17.57
N GLY A 194 8.39 -6.27 -17.78
CA GLY A 194 7.70 -6.87 -18.92
C GLY A 194 7.34 -8.35 -18.77
N SER A 195 7.87 -9.06 -17.76
CA SER A 195 7.48 -10.44 -17.44
C SER A 195 7.63 -10.76 -15.96
N LEU A 196 6.92 -11.78 -15.46
CA LEU A 196 7.01 -12.20 -14.05
C LEU A 196 8.45 -12.57 -13.65
N LEU A 197 9.16 -13.28 -14.53
CA LEU A 197 10.55 -13.70 -14.37
C LEU A 197 11.36 -13.10 -15.52
N PRO A 198 12.03 -11.95 -15.33
CA PRO A 198 12.69 -11.20 -16.40
C PRO A 198 13.75 -12.01 -17.16
N THR A 199 14.43 -12.92 -16.46
CA THR A 199 15.44 -13.84 -17.03
C THR A 199 14.85 -15.10 -17.65
N GLY A 200 13.54 -15.32 -17.48
CA GLY A 200 12.85 -16.56 -17.81
C GLY A 200 13.14 -17.73 -16.86
N ARG A 201 13.88 -17.52 -15.77
CA ARG A 201 14.25 -18.56 -14.79
C ARG A 201 13.67 -18.27 -13.42
N THR A 202 13.31 -19.32 -12.68
CA THR A 202 12.93 -19.19 -11.26
C THR A 202 14.14 -18.96 -10.36
N ARG A 203 15.33 -19.31 -10.83
CA ARG A 203 16.63 -19.12 -10.16
C ARG A 203 17.71 -18.80 -11.18
N ASP A 204 18.51 -17.79 -10.90
CA ASP A 204 19.73 -17.46 -11.61
C ASP A 204 20.92 -17.54 -10.65
N THR A 205 22.09 -17.86 -11.17
CA THR A 205 23.37 -17.75 -10.44
C THR A 205 24.17 -16.64 -11.10
N LEU A 206 24.40 -15.54 -10.37
CA LEU A 206 25.09 -14.35 -10.87
C LEU A 206 26.48 -14.27 -10.25
N ASP A 207 27.49 -13.93 -11.06
CA ASP A 207 28.84 -13.64 -10.55
C ASP A 207 28.89 -12.19 -10.04
N VAL A 208 29.16 -12.03 -8.74
CA VAL A 208 29.08 -10.73 -8.06
C VAL A 208 30.46 -10.31 -7.58
N PRO A 209 30.93 -9.10 -7.94
CA PRO A 209 32.22 -8.59 -7.47
C PRO A 209 32.34 -8.66 -5.94
N GLY A 210 33.40 -9.30 -5.45
CA GLY A 210 33.67 -9.47 -4.02
C GLY A 210 32.90 -10.59 -3.32
N LEU A 211 31.93 -11.24 -3.98
CA LEU A 211 31.11 -12.32 -3.42
C LEU A 211 31.16 -13.62 -4.22
N GLY A 212 31.55 -13.56 -5.50
CA GLY A 212 31.53 -14.71 -6.41
C GLY A 212 30.10 -15.11 -6.81
N PRO A 213 29.83 -16.39 -7.10
CA PRO A 213 28.54 -16.84 -7.60
C PRO A 213 27.47 -16.81 -6.51
N VAL A 214 26.40 -16.03 -6.72
CA VAL A 214 25.26 -15.89 -5.80
C VAL A 214 23.98 -16.33 -6.51
N ASP A 215 23.24 -17.22 -5.86
CA ASP A 215 21.90 -17.63 -6.33
C ASP A 215 20.85 -16.60 -5.94
N VAL A 216 20.03 -16.20 -6.92
CA VAL A 216 18.95 -15.25 -6.75
C VAL A 216 17.69 -15.69 -7.50
N THR A 217 16.54 -15.21 -7.03
CA THR A 217 15.32 -15.17 -7.84
C THR A 217 15.05 -13.73 -8.23
N LEU A 218 15.02 -13.48 -9.54
CA LEU A 218 14.69 -12.18 -10.11
C LEU A 218 13.23 -12.22 -10.55
N ILE A 219 12.38 -11.44 -9.88
CA ILE A 219 10.92 -11.54 -10.03
C ILE A 219 10.25 -10.17 -9.97
N ASP A 220 9.18 -9.99 -10.74
CA ASP A 220 8.39 -8.76 -10.76
C ASP A 220 6.88 -9.10 -10.77
N ASN A 221 6.24 -8.94 -9.62
CA ASN A 221 4.79 -9.03 -9.50
C ASN A 221 4.24 -7.75 -8.84
N GLY A 222 4.33 -6.65 -9.59
CA GLY A 222 3.97 -5.29 -9.19
C GLY A 222 5.18 -4.47 -8.74
N GLN A 223 6.27 -5.13 -8.34
CA GLN A 223 7.53 -4.49 -7.97
C GLN A 223 8.70 -5.44 -8.23
N PRO A 224 9.73 -5.02 -8.99
CA PRO A 224 10.94 -5.82 -9.20
C PRO A 224 11.67 -6.08 -7.88
N LEU A 225 11.86 -7.36 -7.56
CA LEU A 225 12.67 -7.83 -6.45
C LEU A 225 13.84 -8.69 -6.95
N ALA A 226 14.98 -8.52 -6.30
CA ALA A 226 16.02 -9.53 -6.27
C ALA A 226 15.98 -10.23 -4.90
N ILE A 227 15.57 -11.49 -4.91
CA ILE A 227 15.41 -12.31 -3.72
C ILE A 227 16.66 -13.16 -3.54
N VAL A 228 17.26 -13.10 -2.35
CA VAL A 228 18.52 -13.78 -2.02
C VAL A 228 18.46 -14.32 -0.59
N ALA A 229 19.01 -15.52 -0.37
CA ALA A 229 19.13 -16.06 0.98
C ALA A 229 20.05 -15.18 1.83
N ALA A 230 19.59 -14.73 2.99
CA ALA A 230 20.31 -13.76 3.83
C ALA A 230 21.74 -14.20 4.15
N GLY A 231 21.93 -15.50 4.43
CA GLY A 231 23.23 -16.09 4.72
C GLY A 231 24.26 -15.96 3.58
N ARG A 232 23.82 -15.81 2.33
CA ARG A 232 24.75 -15.58 1.19
C ARG A 232 25.39 -14.20 1.22
N LEU A 233 24.80 -13.25 1.94
CA LEU A 233 25.33 -11.89 2.13
C LEU A 233 25.90 -11.70 3.55
N GLY A 234 26.10 -12.76 4.32
CA GLY A 234 26.61 -12.69 5.69
C GLY A 234 25.58 -12.25 6.74
N ALA A 235 24.31 -12.12 6.37
CA ALA A 235 23.22 -11.82 7.29
C ALA A 235 22.49 -13.08 7.75
N THR A 236 21.79 -13.00 8.89
CA THR A 236 20.93 -14.06 9.40
C THR A 236 19.51 -14.00 8.83
N GLY A 237 19.05 -12.82 8.41
CA GLY A 237 17.68 -12.58 7.94
C GLY A 237 16.70 -12.24 9.07
N TYR A 238 17.23 -11.98 10.27
CA TYR A 238 16.47 -11.70 11.49
C TYR A 238 16.87 -10.39 12.18
N GLU A 239 17.84 -9.67 11.64
CA GLU A 239 18.31 -8.37 12.11
C GLU A 239 17.15 -7.36 12.22
N SER A 240 17.24 -6.42 13.13
CA SER A 240 16.41 -5.22 13.12
C SER A 240 16.80 -4.30 11.95
N PRO A 241 15.89 -3.41 11.50
CA PRO A 241 16.22 -2.42 10.48
C PRO A 241 17.43 -1.57 10.86
N SER A 242 17.54 -1.17 12.13
CA SER A 242 18.67 -0.41 12.64
C SER A 242 20.01 -1.16 12.59
N GLU A 243 20.00 -2.47 12.81
CA GLU A 243 21.22 -3.29 12.68
C GLU A 243 21.67 -3.38 11.22
N ILE A 244 20.75 -3.58 10.28
CA ILE A 244 21.06 -3.59 8.84
C ILE A 244 21.55 -2.21 8.37
N ASP A 245 20.89 -1.13 8.81
CA ASP A 245 21.24 0.22 8.40
C ASP A 245 22.62 0.65 8.91
N ALA A 246 23.05 0.12 10.07
CA ALA A 246 24.35 0.36 10.68
C ALA A 246 25.48 -0.54 10.13
N ASP A 247 25.16 -1.65 9.47
CA ASP A 247 26.13 -2.58 8.88
C ASP A 247 26.53 -2.14 7.47
N GLU A 248 27.57 -1.30 7.39
CA GLU A 248 28.11 -0.81 6.11
C GLU A 248 28.57 -1.95 5.18
N GLU A 249 29.17 -3.01 5.73
CA GLU A 249 29.72 -4.11 4.95
C GLU A 249 28.61 -4.95 4.31
N LEU A 250 27.54 -5.22 5.05
CA LEU A 250 26.33 -5.85 4.50
C LEU A 250 25.70 -4.97 3.43
N ARG A 251 25.58 -3.67 3.66
CA ARG A 251 24.98 -2.73 2.70
C ARG A 251 25.79 -2.66 1.41
N ASP A 252 27.11 -2.68 1.48
CA ASP A 252 27.99 -2.71 0.30
C ASP A 252 27.82 -4.00 -0.51
N ARG A 253 27.75 -5.16 0.17
CA ARG A 253 27.45 -6.45 -0.48
C ARG A 253 26.08 -6.46 -1.16
N VAL A 254 25.07 -5.92 -0.49
CA VAL A 254 23.71 -5.82 -1.02
C VAL A 254 23.68 -4.93 -2.26
N GLU A 255 24.35 -3.78 -2.24
CA GLU A 255 24.41 -2.87 -3.39
C GLU A 255 25.18 -3.49 -4.56
N ALA A 256 26.31 -4.14 -4.31
CA ALA A 256 27.09 -4.83 -5.35
C ALA A 256 26.25 -5.88 -6.08
N LEU A 257 25.49 -6.70 -5.34
CA LEU A 257 24.56 -7.66 -5.93
C LEU A 257 23.42 -6.94 -6.68
N ARG A 258 22.86 -5.86 -6.12
CA ARG A 258 21.74 -5.12 -6.72
C ARG A 258 22.06 -4.61 -8.12
N LEU A 259 23.27 -4.09 -8.32
CA LEU A 259 23.71 -3.57 -9.62
C LEU A 259 23.76 -4.69 -10.68
N VAL A 260 24.30 -5.86 -10.33
CA VAL A 260 24.35 -7.02 -11.23
C VAL A 260 22.94 -7.55 -11.53
N CYS A 261 22.07 -7.60 -10.52
CA CYS A 261 20.66 -7.97 -10.69
C CYS A 261 19.93 -6.99 -11.62
N GLY A 262 20.18 -5.68 -11.52
CA GLY A 262 19.57 -4.66 -12.38
C GLY A 262 19.84 -4.91 -13.86
N GLU A 263 21.10 -5.21 -14.21
CA GLU A 263 21.48 -5.59 -15.57
C GLU A 263 20.84 -6.90 -16.01
N ALA A 264 20.87 -7.94 -15.17
CA ALA A 264 20.26 -9.24 -15.47
C ALA A 264 18.74 -9.16 -15.69
N MET A 265 18.07 -8.24 -15.01
CA MET A 265 16.63 -7.97 -15.16
C MET A 265 16.29 -7.12 -16.39
N GLY A 266 17.27 -6.64 -17.15
CA GLY A 266 17.06 -5.73 -18.27
C GLY A 266 16.68 -4.31 -17.86
N LEU A 267 16.96 -3.92 -16.59
CA LEU A 267 16.67 -2.57 -16.07
C LEU A 267 17.79 -1.57 -16.38
N GLY A 268 18.99 -2.07 -16.76
CA GLY A 268 20.20 -1.28 -16.97
C GLY A 268 20.81 -0.78 -15.65
N ASP A 269 21.47 0.38 -15.69
CA ASP A 269 22.02 0.98 -14.48
C ASP A 269 20.90 1.42 -13.51
N VAL A 270 20.90 0.76 -12.35
CA VAL A 270 19.95 0.99 -11.26
C VAL A 270 20.54 1.80 -10.10
N SER A 271 21.76 2.35 -10.23
CA SER A 271 22.46 3.09 -9.16
C SER A 271 21.64 4.25 -8.59
N ALA A 272 20.87 4.94 -9.45
CA ALA A 272 19.99 6.04 -9.08
C ALA A 272 18.50 5.65 -8.98
N ARG A 273 18.16 4.37 -9.17
CA ARG A 273 16.77 3.89 -9.15
C ARG A 273 16.38 3.31 -7.80
N ASN A 274 15.10 3.39 -7.49
CA ASN A 274 14.51 2.81 -6.27
C ASN A 274 14.10 1.32 -6.43
N TYR A 275 14.42 0.71 -7.57
CA TYR A 275 14.22 -0.71 -7.88
C TYR A 275 15.41 -1.27 -8.71
N PRO A 276 15.64 -2.60 -8.74
CA PRO A 276 14.93 -3.60 -7.97
C PRO A 276 15.20 -3.45 -6.47
N LYS A 277 14.23 -3.83 -5.64
CA LYS A 277 14.45 -3.88 -4.20
C LYS A 277 15.18 -5.16 -3.84
N MET A 278 16.15 -5.06 -2.95
CA MET A 278 16.84 -6.22 -2.41
C MET A 278 15.99 -6.82 -1.29
N THR A 279 15.73 -8.12 -1.37
CA THR A 279 14.92 -8.83 -0.37
C THR A 279 15.70 -10.03 0.13
N LEU A 280 16.27 -9.87 1.33
CA LEU A 280 17.00 -10.93 2.02
C LEU A 280 15.99 -11.84 2.69
N VAL A 281 16.10 -13.15 2.46
CA VAL A 281 15.13 -14.13 2.94
C VAL A 281 15.76 -15.19 3.83
N ALA A 282 14.99 -15.66 4.81
CA ALA A 282 15.34 -16.72 5.74
C ALA A 282 14.07 -17.51 6.13
N PRO A 283 14.21 -18.71 6.73
CA PRO A 283 13.05 -19.42 7.28
C PRO A 283 12.25 -18.55 8.26
N ALA A 284 10.93 -18.72 8.29
CA ALA A 284 10.07 -18.01 9.23
C ALA A 284 10.35 -18.41 10.69
N ARG A 285 10.14 -17.49 11.65
CA ARG A 285 10.33 -17.74 13.10
C ARG A 285 9.07 -17.53 13.94
N HIS A 286 8.06 -16.88 13.39
CA HIS A 286 6.85 -16.44 14.10
C HIS A 286 5.57 -17.06 13.54
N GLY A 287 5.70 -18.26 12.94
CA GLY A 287 4.58 -19.04 12.40
C GLY A 287 4.16 -18.62 10.99
N GLY A 288 4.87 -17.69 10.36
CA GLY A 288 4.68 -17.33 8.97
C GLY A 288 5.28 -18.36 8.00
N THR A 289 5.30 -17.99 6.72
CA THR A 289 5.81 -18.80 5.63
C THR A 289 7.29 -18.52 5.34
N LEU A 290 7.70 -17.24 5.35
CA LEU A 290 9.07 -16.81 5.05
C LEU A 290 9.40 -15.54 5.85
N SER A 291 10.64 -15.41 6.35
CA SER A 291 11.15 -14.15 6.91
C SER A 291 11.83 -13.31 5.84
N THR A 292 11.56 -12.00 5.84
CA THR A 292 12.08 -11.05 4.86
C THR A 292 12.72 -9.82 5.52
N ARG A 293 13.79 -9.33 4.89
CA ARG A 293 14.36 -8.00 5.09
C ARG A 293 14.46 -7.30 3.74
N SER A 294 13.54 -6.39 3.48
CA SER A 294 13.44 -5.66 2.22
C SER A 294 14.13 -4.30 2.34
N LEU A 295 15.08 -4.01 1.46
CA LEU A 295 15.77 -2.73 1.41
C LEU A 295 15.19 -1.83 0.32
N ILE A 296 15.05 -0.55 0.64
CA ILE A 296 14.65 0.52 -0.26
C ILE A 296 15.85 1.41 -0.54
N PRO A 297 16.45 1.25 -1.71
CA PRO A 297 17.48 0.23 -1.95
C PRO A 297 18.63 0.22 -0.92
N ARG A 298 18.83 1.29 -0.15
CA ARG A 298 19.95 1.46 0.79
C ARG A 298 19.56 1.46 2.26
N VAL A 299 18.26 1.57 2.56
CA VAL A 299 17.70 1.59 3.92
C VAL A 299 16.76 0.40 4.08
N CYS A 300 16.85 -0.31 5.20
CA CYS A 300 15.94 -1.39 5.51
C CYS A 300 14.52 -0.84 5.77
N HIS A 301 13.53 -1.42 5.11
CA HIS A 301 12.14 -1.11 5.39
C HIS A 301 11.80 -1.55 6.83
N GLN A 302 11.11 -0.70 7.59
CA GLN A 302 10.65 -1.02 8.96
C GLN A 302 9.58 -2.14 9.03
N SER A 303 9.23 -2.71 7.89
CA SER A 303 8.16 -3.68 7.62
C SER A 303 8.46 -4.22 6.22
N ILE A 304 7.49 -4.25 5.32
CA ILE A 304 7.66 -4.56 3.91
C ILE A 304 6.71 -3.71 3.06
N GLY A 305 7.16 -3.32 1.86
CA GLY A 305 6.28 -2.66 0.90
C GLY A 305 5.21 -3.63 0.40
N VAL A 306 3.99 -3.15 0.18
CA VAL A 306 2.85 -4.01 -0.16
C VAL A 306 3.10 -4.87 -1.41
N LEU A 307 3.60 -4.28 -2.50
CA LEU A 307 3.95 -5.01 -3.72
C LEU A 307 5.20 -5.89 -3.55
N ALA A 308 6.12 -5.51 -2.65
CA ALA A 308 7.24 -6.37 -2.29
C ALA A 308 6.76 -7.61 -1.54
N ALA A 309 5.77 -7.50 -0.65
CA ALA A 309 5.16 -8.66 0.01
C ALA A 309 4.46 -9.56 -1.00
N VAL A 310 3.70 -9.00 -1.95
CA VAL A 310 3.09 -9.75 -3.06
C VAL A 310 4.15 -10.50 -3.86
N THR A 311 5.23 -9.81 -4.25
CA THR A 311 6.28 -10.40 -5.09
C THR A 311 7.08 -11.47 -4.33
N ALA A 312 7.40 -11.24 -3.05
CA ALA A 312 8.05 -12.23 -2.20
C ALA A 312 7.16 -13.47 -1.97
N ALA A 313 5.87 -13.26 -1.69
CA ALA A 313 4.90 -14.34 -1.55
C ALA A 313 4.77 -15.16 -2.85
N THR A 314 4.78 -14.48 -4.00
CA THR A 314 4.75 -15.12 -5.32
C THR A 314 5.96 -16.02 -5.49
N ALA A 315 7.16 -15.56 -5.11
CA ALA A 315 8.34 -16.40 -5.17
C ALA A 315 8.23 -17.66 -4.29
N CYS A 316 7.59 -17.59 -3.11
CA CYS A 316 7.39 -18.77 -2.24
C CYS A 316 6.61 -19.91 -2.90
N VAL A 317 5.78 -19.63 -3.91
CA VAL A 317 4.97 -20.65 -4.61
C VAL A 317 5.54 -21.04 -5.98
N LEU A 318 6.70 -20.50 -6.35
CA LEU A 318 7.42 -20.86 -7.57
C LEU A 318 8.48 -21.92 -7.25
N ASP A 319 8.24 -23.14 -7.72
CA ASP A 319 9.15 -24.27 -7.55
C ASP A 319 10.58 -23.92 -8.02
N GLY A 320 11.55 -24.17 -7.15
CA GLY A 320 12.98 -23.92 -7.40
C GLY A 320 13.45 -22.48 -7.19
N SER A 321 12.57 -21.55 -6.79
CA SER A 321 12.99 -20.22 -6.38
C SER A 321 13.76 -20.24 -5.06
N VAL A 322 14.58 -19.22 -4.82
CA VAL A 322 15.32 -19.06 -3.54
C VAL A 322 14.36 -18.94 -2.35
N ALA A 323 13.23 -18.25 -2.53
CA ALA A 323 12.21 -18.12 -1.50
C ALA A 323 11.52 -19.46 -1.21
N HIS A 324 11.19 -20.23 -2.25
CA HIS A 324 10.51 -21.52 -2.11
C HIS A 324 11.35 -22.50 -1.27
N GLU A 325 12.67 -22.55 -1.43
CA GLU A 325 13.54 -23.46 -0.67
C GLU A 325 13.57 -23.18 0.83
N LEU A 326 13.38 -21.92 1.22
CA LEU A 326 13.42 -21.47 2.61
C LEU A 326 12.02 -21.37 3.24
N ALA A 327 10.99 -21.32 2.42
CA ALA A 327 9.62 -21.18 2.85
C ALA A 327 9.09 -22.48 3.50
N THR A 328 8.25 -22.32 4.52
CA THR A 328 7.37 -23.42 4.96
C THR A 328 6.50 -23.86 3.79
N ALA A 329 6.29 -25.18 3.64
CA ALA A 329 5.59 -25.73 2.47
C ALA A 329 4.22 -25.09 2.22
N VAL A 330 4.05 -24.49 1.04
CA VAL A 330 2.81 -23.85 0.60
C VAL A 330 2.04 -24.79 -0.33
N ARG A 331 0.76 -25.06 -0.05
CA ARG A 331 -0.07 -26.01 -0.80
C ARG A 331 -1.45 -25.43 -1.15
N GLY A 332 -2.05 -25.96 -2.21
CA GLY A 332 -3.39 -25.57 -2.67
C GLY A 332 -3.38 -24.67 -3.91
N THR A 333 -4.57 -24.39 -4.44
CA THR A 333 -4.80 -23.48 -5.58
C THR A 333 -4.84 -22.02 -5.16
N ASP A 334 -5.29 -21.76 -3.92
CA ASP A 334 -5.42 -20.42 -3.35
C ASP A 334 -4.66 -20.29 -2.02
N PRO A 335 -3.35 -20.63 -1.96
CA PRO A 335 -2.62 -20.55 -0.72
C PRO A 335 -2.53 -19.12 -0.18
N THR A 336 -2.63 -18.99 1.14
CA THR A 336 -2.20 -17.79 1.85
C THR A 336 -0.76 -17.96 2.30
N VAL A 337 0.10 -17.08 1.80
CA VAL A 337 1.51 -16.97 2.17
C VAL A 337 1.65 -15.84 3.18
N SER A 338 2.18 -16.15 4.36
CA SER A 338 2.43 -15.17 5.41
C SER A 338 3.88 -14.71 5.37
N VAL A 339 4.12 -13.48 4.93
CA VAL A 339 5.46 -12.92 4.76
C VAL A 339 5.85 -12.17 6.04
N GLU A 340 6.72 -12.75 6.85
CA GLU A 340 7.27 -12.09 8.05
C GLU A 340 8.21 -10.95 7.65
N HIS A 341 8.10 -9.85 8.38
CA HIS A 341 8.89 -8.63 8.23
C HIS A 341 9.19 -8.05 9.63
N PRO A 342 10.07 -7.03 9.76
CA PRO A 342 10.52 -6.57 11.08
C PRO A 342 9.41 -6.23 12.09
N SER A 343 8.28 -5.68 11.62
CA SER A 343 7.16 -5.29 12.48
C SER A 343 6.00 -6.31 12.58
N GLY A 344 6.14 -7.56 12.13
CA GLY A 344 5.05 -8.55 12.11
C GLY A 344 5.01 -9.40 10.84
N SER A 345 3.81 -9.75 10.36
CA SER A 345 3.62 -10.50 9.13
C SER A 345 2.61 -9.86 8.17
N PHE A 346 2.73 -10.19 6.89
CA PHE A 346 1.86 -9.72 5.82
C PHE A 346 1.32 -10.89 5.02
N ASP A 347 0.03 -11.17 5.17
CA ASP A 347 -0.65 -12.26 4.47
C ASP A 347 -1.03 -11.88 3.03
N VAL A 348 -0.67 -12.77 2.10
CA VAL A 348 -0.95 -12.67 0.67
C VAL A 348 -1.61 -13.97 0.22
N THR A 349 -2.85 -13.91 -0.25
CA THR A 349 -3.52 -15.03 -0.91
C THR A 349 -3.22 -14.99 -2.39
N LEU A 350 -2.65 -16.07 -2.92
CA LEU A 350 -2.28 -16.19 -4.33
C LEU A 350 -3.21 -17.18 -5.01
N ALA A 351 -3.90 -16.77 -6.06
CA ALA A 351 -4.60 -17.72 -6.93
C ALA A 351 -3.62 -18.24 -7.98
N ARG A 352 -3.48 -19.56 -8.06
CA ARG A 352 -2.64 -20.26 -9.03
C ARG A 352 -3.51 -20.89 -10.10
N ASP A 353 -3.02 -20.88 -11.34
CA ASP A 353 -3.65 -21.62 -12.42
C ASP A 353 -3.56 -23.13 -12.14
N ALA A 354 -4.69 -23.83 -12.16
CA ALA A 354 -4.72 -25.27 -11.93
C ALA A 354 -4.00 -26.06 -13.03
N ALA A 355 -3.93 -25.51 -14.26
CA ALA A 355 -3.25 -26.13 -15.38
C ALA A 355 -1.75 -25.78 -15.44
N ASP A 356 -1.36 -24.61 -14.92
CA ASP A 356 0.04 -24.20 -14.77
C ASP A 356 0.29 -23.58 -13.39
N PRO A 357 0.72 -24.38 -12.40
CA PRO A 357 0.98 -23.89 -11.05
C PRO A 357 2.05 -22.79 -10.96
N ARG A 358 2.86 -22.55 -12.01
CA ARG A 358 3.81 -21.44 -12.07
C ARG A 358 3.13 -20.11 -12.41
N ARG A 359 1.91 -20.15 -12.93
CA ARG A 359 1.13 -18.97 -13.29
C ARG A 359 0.27 -18.53 -12.12
N VAL A 360 0.65 -17.40 -11.52
CA VAL A 360 -0.20 -16.69 -10.55
C VAL A 360 -1.18 -15.82 -11.33
N THR A 361 -2.47 -16.08 -11.15
CA THR A 361 -3.56 -15.38 -11.85
C THR A 361 -4.11 -14.21 -11.04
N ARG A 362 -3.95 -14.23 -9.72
CA ARG A 362 -4.35 -13.14 -8.83
C ARG A 362 -3.50 -13.10 -7.58
N SER A 363 -3.13 -11.90 -7.14
CA SER A 363 -2.52 -11.67 -5.83
C SER A 363 -3.46 -10.81 -4.99
N ALA A 364 -4.09 -11.42 -3.99
CA ALA A 364 -5.03 -10.77 -3.10
C ALA A 364 -4.41 -10.55 -1.72
N LEU A 365 -4.56 -9.34 -1.21
CA LEU A 365 -4.13 -8.98 0.13
C LEU A 365 -5.31 -9.01 1.07
N LEU A 366 -5.08 -9.59 2.24
CA LEU A 366 -6.04 -9.50 3.31
C LEU A 366 -5.67 -8.32 4.21
N ARG A 367 -6.54 -7.33 4.25
CA ARG A 367 -6.48 -6.20 5.18
C ARG A 367 -7.77 -6.13 5.98
N THR A 368 -7.84 -5.18 6.88
CA THR A 368 -9.06 -4.86 7.62
C THR A 368 -9.20 -3.34 7.66
N ALA A 369 -10.42 -2.83 7.68
CA ALA A 369 -10.69 -1.41 7.78
C ALA A 369 -11.72 -1.14 8.90
N ARG A 370 -11.79 0.10 9.38
CA ARG A 370 -12.81 0.54 10.34
C ARG A 370 -13.06 2.03 10.23
N LEU A 371 -14.33 2.43 10.16
CA LEU A 371 -14.75 3.82 10.37
C LEU A 371 -14.59 4.18 11.86
N LEU A 372 -13.83 5.24 12.15
CA LEU A 372 -13.53 5.67 13.53
C LEU A 372 -14.32 6.92 13.93
N MET A 373 -14.48 7.87 13.01
CA MET A 373 -15.23 9.10 13.21
C MET A 373 -15.80 9.57 11.87
N ALA A 374 -17.01 10.16 11.90
CA ALA A 374 -17.65 10.78 10.76
C ALA A 374 -18.01 12.23 11.13
N GLY A 375 -17.80 13.17 10.20
CA GLY A 375 -18.13 14.58 10.41
C GLY A 375 -17.31 15.50 9.53
N ASP A 376 -17.01 16.69 10.04
CA ASP A 376 -16.23 17.70 9.32
C ASP A 376 -14.86 17.88 9.99
N VAL A 377 -13.79 17.99 9.20
CA VAL A 377 -12.55 18.60 9.67
C VAL A 377 -12.61 20.10 9.44
N LEU A 378 -12.18 20.88 10.43
CA LEU A 378 -12.20 22.34 10.36
C LEU A 378 -10.81 22.86 10.04
N VAL A 379 -10.68 23.60 8.93
CA VAL A 379 -9.44 24.30 8.55
C VAL A 379 -9.63 25.81 8.63
N PRO A 380 -8.58 26.62 8.89
CA PRO A 380 -8.70 28.06 8.88
C PRO A 380 -9.22 28.58 7.53
N ARG A 381 -10.17 29.51 7.55
CA ARG A 381 -10.75 30.06 6.31
C ARG A 381 -9.70 30.71 5.42
N SER A 382 -8.68 31.34 6.01
CA SER A 382 -7.58 31.97 5.28
C SER A 382 -6.74 30.99 4.45
N VAL A 383 -6.80 29.68 4.75
CA VAL A 383 -6.16 28.66 3.93
C VAL A 383 -7.04 28.33 2.72
N TRP A 384 -8.37 28.32 2.88
CA TRP A 384 -9.31 27.98 1.82
C TRP A 384 -9.54 29.14 0.84
N ASP A 385 -9.66 30.36 1.36
CA ASP A 385 -9.80 31.59 0.60
C ASP A 385 -8.60 32.50 0.93
N PRO A 386 -7.41 32.24 0.37
CA PRO A 386 -6.25 33.07 0.62
C PRO A 386 -6.54 34.50 0.17
N ALA A 387 -6.30 35.48 1.04
CA ALA A 387 -6.43 36.87 0.66
C ALA A 387 -5.41 37.18 -0.45
N PRO A 388 -5.79 37.93 -1.51
CA PRO A 388 -4.86 38.29 -2.57
C PRO A 388 -3.68 39.04 -1.96
N THR A 389 -2.48 38.63 -2.37
CA THR A 389 -1.24 39.26 -1.89
C THR A 389 -1.19 40.71 -2.39
N ALA A 390 -0.48 41.58 -1.67
CA ALA A 390 -0.40 43.01 -2.03
C ALA A 390 0.14 43.25 -3.46
N GLN A 391 0.86 42.28 -4.05
CA GLN A 391 1.33 42.32 -5.44
C GLN A 391 0.21 42.14 -6.48
N GLU A 392 -0.82 41.32 -6.21
CA GLU A 392 -1.93 41.07 -7.13
C GLU A 392 -2.95 42.21 -7.18
N LYS A 393 -2.99 43.08 -6.16
CA LYS A 393 -3.86 44.27 -6.15
C LYS A 393 -3.34 45.43 -7.00
N SER A 394 -2.15 45.28 -7.57
CA SER A 394 -1.44 46.32 -8.32
C SER A 394 -1.16 45.96 -9.79
N ALA A 395 -1.71 44.84 -10.27
CA ALA A 395 -1.62 44.39 -11.66
C ALA A 395 -2.88 44.74 -12.46
#